data_AF-A0AB73HG21-F1
#
_entry.id   AF-A0AB73HG21-F1
#
_cell.length_a   1.000
_cell.length_b   1.000
_cell.length_c   1.000
_cell.angle_alpha   90.00
_cell.angle_beta   90.00
_cell.angle_gamma   90.00
#
_symmetry.space_group_name_H-M   'P 1'
#
loop_
_entity.id
_entity.type
_entity.pdbx_description
1 polymer ?
#
loop_
_entity_poly.entity_id
_entity_poly.type
_entity_poly.pdbx_seq_one_letter_code
_entity_poly.pdbx_strand_id
1 'polypeptide(L)' 'MPEASRGRELVKEYLEKNKISNESMGKMFGVSKQYFGDVIEGRKKGKKPNELILKVIQEFGI' A
#
# COMPACT_ATOMS: atom_id res chain seq x y z
N MET A 1 14.98 -2.06 1.23
CA MET A 1 15.02 -2.31 2.68
C MET A 1 14.10 -3.48 2.97
N PRO A 2 14.58 -4.51 3.70
CA PRO A 2 13.79 -5.70 4.04
C PRO A 2 12.46 -5.37 4.74
N GLU A 3 12.45 -4.34 5.58
CA GLU A 3 11.28 -3.89 6.35
C GLU A 3 10.14 -3.38 5.47
N ALA A 4 10.46 -2.74 4.34
CA ALA A 4 9.45 -2.27 3.40
C ALA A 4 8.78 -3.43 2.63
N SER A 5 9.40 -4.62 2.58
CA SER A 5 8.77 -5.82 2.02
C SER A 5 7.69 -6.34 2.96
N ARG A 6 8.01 -6.46 4.27
CA ARG A 6 7.04 -6.90 5.29
C ARG A 6 5.87 -5.92 5.43
N GLY A 7 6.11 -4.62 5.37
CA GLY A 7 5.03 -3.62 5.40
C GLY A 7 4.07 -3.75 4.21
N ARG A 8 4.55 -4.11 3.01
CA ARG A 8 3.69 -4.34 1.84
C ARG A 8 2.82 -5.59 2.02
N GLU A 9 3.39 -6.67 2.57
CA GLU A 9 2.66 -7.91 2.86
C GLU A 9 1.51 -7.65 3.85
N LEU A 10 1.78 -6.95 4.95
CA LEU A 10 0.77 -6.57 5.95
C LEU A 10 -0.38 -5.76 5.31
N VAL A 11 -0.04 -4.77 4.49
CA VAL A 11 -1.04 -3.99 3.76
C VAL A 11 -1.85 -4.88 2.82
N LYS A 12 -1.19 -5.76 2.06
CA LYS A 12 -1.87 -6.65 1.11
C LYS A 12 -2.85 -7.59 1.82
N GLU A 13 -2.42 -8.24 2.90
CA GLU A 13 -3.26 -9.12 3.72
C GLU A 13 -4.47 -8.38 4.29
N TYR A 14 -4.27 -7.17 4.81
CA TYR A 14 -5.37 -6.35 5.33
C TYR A 14 -6.39 -6.00 4.25
N LEU A 15 -5.94 -5.57 3.06
CA LEU A 15 -6.83 -5.21 1.97
C LEU A 15 -7.62 -6.42 1.45
N GLU A 16 -6.96 -7.57 1.30
CA GLU A 16 -7.61 -8.81 0.87
C GLU A 16 -8.66 -9.27 1.89
N LYS A 17 -8.32 -9.31 3.18
CA LYS A 17 -9.22 -9.70 4.28
C LYS A 17 -10.47 -8.81 4.36
N ASN A 18 -10.29 -7.51 4.15
CA ASN A 18 -11.37 -6.53 4.23
C ASN A 18 -12.04 -6.24 2.88
N LYS A 19 -11.64 -6.94 1.81
CA LYS A 19 -12.15 -6.74 0.43
C LYS A 19 -12.04 -5.29 -0.05
N ILE A 20 -10.98 -4.59 0.37
CA ILE A 20 -10.72 -3.20 -0.01
C ILE A 20 -10.00 -3.18 -1.35
N SER A 21 -10.56 -2.45 -2.31
CA SER A 21 -10.00 -2.40 -3.67
C SER A 21 -8.85 -1.40 -3.80
N ASN A 22 -7.90 -1.68 -4.69
CA ASN A 22 -6.86 -0.71 -5.08
C ASN A 22 -7.42 0.60 -5.64
N GLU A 23 -8.66 0.59 -6.17
CA GLU A 23 -9.33 1.80 -6.64
C GLU A 23 -9.74 2.71 -5.48
N SER A 24 -10.37 2.14 -4.45
CA SER A 24 -10.73 2.86 -3.23
C SER A 24 -9.49 3.44 -2.56
N MET A 25 -8.42 2.66 -2.47
CA MET A 25 -7.15 3.11 -1.90
C MET A 25 -6.49 4.19 -2.72
N GLY A 26 -6.50 4.07 -4.06
CA GLY A 26 -6.01 5.13 -4.93
C GLY A 26 -6.73 6.46 -4.68
N LYS A 27 -8.07 6.43 -4.62
CA LYS A 27 -8.89 7.61 -4.30
C LYS A 27 -8.56 8.17 -2.90
N MET A 28 -8.46 7.31 -1.88
CA MET A 28 -8.20 7.72 -0.50
C MET A 28 -6.83 8.39 -0.32
N PHE A 29 -5.79 7.86 -0.95
CA PHE A 29 -4.42 8.36 -0.81
C PHE A 29 -3.99 9.32 -1.93
N GLY A 30 -4.91 9.74 -2.80
CA GLY A 30 -4.65 10.72 -3.86
C GLY A 30 -3.69 10.22 -4.95
N VAL A 31 -3.74 8.92 -5.27
CA VAL A 31 -2.90 8.28 -6.31
C VAL A 31 -3.75 7.45 -7.28
N SER A 32 -3.22 7.11 -8.45
CA SER A 32 -3.95 6.22 -9.36
C SER A 32 -4.04 4.79 -8.82
N LYS A 33 -5.12 4.07 -9.16
CA LYS A 33 -5.29 2.64 -8.87
C LYS A 33 -4.08 1.81 -9.29
N GLN A 34 -3.55 2.10 -10.48
CA GLN A 34 -2.38 1.40 -11.02
C GLN A 34 -1.13 1.68 -10.19
N TYR A 35 -0.89 2.95 -9.83
CA TYR A 35 0.24 3.31 -8.98
C TYR A 35 0.16 2.63 -7.63
N PHE A 36 -1.00 2.64 -6.98
CA PHE A 36 -1.20 1.97 -5.69
C PHE A 36 -0.91 0.47 -5.79
N GLY A 37 -1.46 -0.20 -6.82
CA GLY A 37 -1.18 -1.62 -7.07
C GLY A 37 0.31 -1.90 -7.32
N ASP A 38 1.00 -1.07 -8.09
CA ASP A 38 2.43 -1.23 -8.33
C ASP A 38 3.29 -1.03 -7.07
N VAL A 39 2.84 -0.19 -6.13
CA VAL A 39 3.51 0.03 -4.85
C VAL A 39 3.37 -1.18 -3.93
N ILE A 40 2.16 -1.75 -3.80
CA ILE A 40 1.90 -2.95 -3.00
C ILE A 40 2.64 -4.15 -3.56
N GLU A 41 2.56 -4.38 -4.87
CA GLU A 41 3.24 -5.49 -5.55
C GLU A 41 4.77 -5.32 -5.61
N GLY A 42 5.30 -4.22 -5.06
CA GLY A 42 6.73 -3.95 -5.01
C GLY A 42 7.37 -3.63 -6.37
N ARG A 43 6.57 -3.42 -7.42
CA ARG A 43 7.04 -2.95 -8.74
C ARG A 43 7.54 -1.50 -8.68
N LYS A 44 6.96 -0.66 -7.81
CA LYS A 44 7.45 0.69 -7.49
C LYS A 44 8.14 0.69 -6.13
N LYS A 45 9.44 1.00 -6.15
CA LYS A 45 10.32 1.08 -4.98
C LYS A 45 10.91 2.48 -4.85
N GLY A 46 11.31 2.84 -3.64
CA GLY A 46 11.92 4.14 -3.33
C GLY A 46 11.19 4.85 -2.20
N LYS A 47 11.61 6.09 -1.93
CA LYS A 47 11.11 6.90 -0.80
C LYS A 47 9.59 7.10 -0.85
N LYS A 48 9.05 7.63 -1.95
CA LYS A 48 7.60 7.92 -2.09
C LYS A 48 6.70 6.68 -1.97
N PRO A 49 6.98 5.54 -2.67
CA PRO A 49 6.24 4.29 -2.45
C PRO A 49 6.26 3.81 -1.00
N ASN A 50 7.41 3.89 -0.33
CA ASN A 50 7.53 3.45 1.05
C ASN A 50 6.75 4.36 2.01
N GLU A 51 6.76 5.67 1.79
CA GLU A 51 5.94 6.63 2.54
C GLU A 51 4.44 6.34 2.38
N LEU A 52 4.00 5.95 1.18
CA LEU A 52 2.62 5.55 0.95
C LEU A 52 2.25 4.29 1.76
N ILE A 53 3.11 3.27 1.78
CA ILE A 53 2.89 2.06 2.61
C ILE A 53 2.81 2.43 4.10
N LEU A 54 3.71 3.27 4.60
CA LEU A 54 3.68 3.73 5.99
C LEU A 54 2.40 4.50 6.33
N LYS A 55 1.92 5.35 5.42
CA LYS A 55 0.63 6.06 5.60
C LYS A 55 -0.54 5.09 5.69
N VAL A 56 -0.56 4.05 4.84
CA VAL A 56 -1.61 3.02 4.90
C VAL A 56 -1.57 2.29 6.24
N ILE A 57 -0.39 1.88 6.69
CA ILE A 57 -0.21 1.20 7.98
C ILE A 57 -0.73 2.07 9.13
N GLN A 58 -0.36 3.35 9.16
CA GLN A 58 -0.81 4.29 10.18
C GLN A 58 -2.33 4.54 10.16
N GLU A 59 -2.90 4.72 8.97
CA GLU A 59 -4.33 4.98 8.78
C GLU A 59 -5.21 3.82 9.26
N PHE A 60 -4.79 2.59 8.96
CA PHE A 60 -5.57 1.39 9.28
C PHE A 60 -5.14 0.71 10.58
N GLY A 61 -4.14 1.25 11.29
CA GLY A 61 -3.63 0.68 12.54
C GLY A 61 -3.07 -0.74 12.39
N ILE A 62 -2.40 -0.99 11.25
CA ILE A 62 -1.76 -2.28 10.92
C ILE A 62 -0.37 -2.37 11.55
#